data_AF-A0A3S4CWJ1-F1
#
_entry.id   AF-A0A3S4CWJ1-F1
#
_cell.length_a   1.000
_cell.length_b   1.000
_cell.length_c   1.000
_cell.angle_alpha   90.00
_cell.angle_beta   90.00
_cell.angle_gamma   90.00
#
_symmetry.space_group_name_H-M   'P 1'
#
loop_
_entity.id
_entity.type
_entity.pdbx_description
1 polymer ?
#
loop_
_entity_poly.entity_id
_entity_poly.type
_entity_poly.pdbx_seq_one_letter_code
_entity_poly.pdbx_strand_id
1 'polypeptide(L)'
;MPRFPLRIPLALILAALSGLPAAAQTDLPFTAADIEAAAYDGGDLPSGRSALTTKVQVLLDRSGISPGVIDGFKGGMSQSAIMAFERRSGLPIDGVMDPHVWNLLQSFAALPATKDYTITAEDAQGLADAIPTDYAEKAKMPAMAHTSVAERLGERFHMDEKFIAFLNPGVDLVPGSTIKVVDTGSRMRGSVARILVDVNTRRVAGFDANGRLLVDYPATIGSSATPSPSGSHHVKTVALNPNYTYNPQKNFQQGDNDEVLVVPPGPNGPVGTVWIGLSKPTYGIHGTPTPSQLFRNQSMGCVRLTNWDAEELARMVTPETTAVEFLPQGVTIADATGAAPAPAAEPAGPAETVATPVTEPAQTAPAAPLGFPADPLAAKRAPSEPVYENTSEEEADALAPAADALTDALTGALPDGFVAPPLDEQP
;
A
#
# COMPACT_ATOMS: atom_id res chain seq x y z
N MET A 1 75.09 12.49 19.94
CA MET A 1 75.61 12.29 18.56
C MET A 1 75.05 10.98 18.03
N PRO A 2 74.74 10.89 16.73
CA PRO A 2 73.39 10.63 16.21
C PRO A 2 73.10 9.15 15.93
N ARG A 3 71.82 8.78 15.78
CA ARG A 3 71.34 7.84 14.75
C ARG A 3 69.80 7.85 14.67
N PHE A 4 69.31 8.27 13.51
CA PHE A 4 67.91 8.28 13.08
C PHE A 4 67.33 6.85 13.04
N PRO A 5 66.05 6.63 13.38
CA PRO A 5 65.37 5.40 13.01
C PRO A 5 64.78 5.49 11.61
N LEU A 6 65.03 4.42 10.86
CA LEU A 6 64.59 4.12 9.50
C LEU A 6 63.05 4.01 9.44
N ARG A 7 62.41 4.75 8.54
CA ARG A 7 60.97 4.63 8.24
C ARG A 7 60.76 3.43 7.29
N ILE A 8 59.96 2.45 7.72
CA ILE A 8 59.39 1.40 6.86
C ILE A 8 58.04 1.93 6.35
N PRO A 9 57.75 1.95 5.03
CA PRO A 9 56.42 2.28 4.56
C PRO A 9 55.53 1.04 4.68
N LEU A 10 54.44 1.19 5.44
CA LEU A 10 53.33 0.24 5.50
C LEU A 10 52.52 0.35 4.20
N ALA A 11 52.55 -0.70 3.39
CA ALA A 11 51.72 -0.80 2.19
C ALA A 11 50.26 -1.01 2.61
N LEU A 12 49.40 -0.02 2.35
CA LEU A 12 47.95 -0.14 2.43
C LEU A 12 47.46 -0.99 1.25
N ILE A 13 47.00 -2.21 1.53
CA ILE A 13 46.24 -3.03 0.59
C ILE A 13 44.81 -2.49 0.59
N LEU A 14 44.44 -1.77 -0.46
CA LEU A 14 43.07 -1.33 -0.71
C LEU A 14 42.30 -2.52 -1.31
N ALA A 15 41.49 -3.20 -0.50
CA ALA A 15 40.55 -4.20 -0.97
C ALA A 15 39.41 -3.47 -1.70
N ALA A 16 39.40 -3.55 -3.03
CA ALA A 16 38.26 -3.11 -3.83
C ALA A 16 37.12 -4.13 -3.67
N LEU A 17 36.13 -3.82 -2.83
CA LEU A 17 34.83 -4.47 -2.91
C LEU A 17 34.13 -3.99 -4.19
N SER A 18 34.23 -4.77 -5.25
CA SER A 18 33.34 -4.66 -6.39
C SER A 18 31.92 -5.07 -5.95
N GLY A 19 31.04 -4.09 -5.72
CA GLY A 19 29.62 -4.34 -5.55
C GLY A 19 29.07 -4.99 -6.81
N LEU A 20 28.41 -6.14 -6.67
CA LEU A 20 27.60 -6.71 -7.74
C LEU A 20 26.41 -5.76 -7.97
N PRO A 21 26.09 -5.39 -9.22
CA PRO A 21 24.88 -4.63 -9.49
C PRO A 21 23.68 -5.49 -9.08
N ALA A 22 22.74 -4.90 -8.33
CA ALA A 22 21.44 -5.49 -8.07
C ALA A 22 20.84 -5.93 -9.41
N ALA A 23 20.51 -7.21 -9.55
CA ALA A 23 19.86 -7.71 -10.74
C ALA A 23 18.56 -6.94 -10.92
N ALA A 24 18.46 -6.15 -12.00
CA ALA A 24 17.24 -5.46 -12.37
C ALA A 24 16.14 -6.52 -12.50
N GLN A 25 15.15 -6.44 -11.62
CA GLN A 25 13.99 -7.32 -11.60
C GLN A 25 13.24 -7.11 -12.93
N THR A 26 13.25 -8.13 -13.79
CA THR A 26 12.65 -8.01 -15.13
C THR A 26 11.14 -8.11 -15.03
N ASP A 27 10.46 -6.97 -15.08
CA ASP A 27 9.01 -6.89 -15.27
C ASP A 27 8.68 -7.45 -16.66
N LEU A 28 8.33 -8.74 -16.73
CA LEU A 28 7.83 -9.31 -17.97
C LEU A 28 6.44 -8.70 -18.26
N PRO A 29 6.18 -8.20 -19.48
CA PRO A 29 4.88 -7.64 -19.81
C PRO A 29 3.81 -8.73 -19.75
N PHE A 30 2.66 -8.42 -19.18
CA PHE A 30 1.47 -9.27 -19.18
C PHE A 30 0.21 -8.44 -19.40
N THR A 31 -0.85 -9.10 -19.82
CA THR A 31 -2.13 -8.50 -20.20
C THR A 31 -3.23 -8.78 -19.19
N ALA A 32 -4.37 -8.10 -19.32
CA ALA A 32 -5.57 -8.42 -18.57
C ALA A 32 -6.02 -9.88 -18.73
N ALA A 33 -5.86 -10.46 -19.93
CA ALA A 33 -6.17 -11.86 -20.18
C ALA A 33 -5.25 -12.82 -19.41
N ASP A 34 -3.97 -12.45 -19.25
CA ASP A 34 -3.02 -13.22 -18.44
C ASP A 34 -3.39 -13.17 -16.95
N ILE A 35 -3.90 -12.03 -16.45
CA ILE A 35 -4.45 -11.92 -15.09
C ILE A 35 -5.64 -12.89 -14.94
N GLU A 36 -6.59 -12.90 -15.87
CA GLU A 36 -7.73 -13.82 -15.79
C GLU A 36 -7.28 -15.29 -15.80
N ALA A 37 -6.35 -15.64 -16.68
CA ALA A 37 -5.85 -16.99 -16.85
C ALA A 37 -4.88 -17.44 -15.74
N ALA A 38 -4.32 -16.51 -14.95
CA ALA A 38 -3.34 -16.83 -13.92
C ALA A 38 -3.91 -17.85 -12.93
N ALA A 39 -3.15 -18.90 -12.72
CA ALA A 39 -3.43 -19.97 -11.76
C ALA A 39 -2.20 -20.19 -10.88
N TYR A 40 -2.43 -20.66 -9.67
CA TYR A 40 -1.36 -21.05 -8.78
C TYR A 40 -0.70 -22.35 -9.29
N ASP A 41 0.60 -22.31 -9.53
CA ASP A 41 1.42 -23.41 -10.05
C ASP A 41 2.43 -23.98 -9.03
N GLY A 42 2.39 -23.48 -7.80
CA GLY A 42 3.25 -23.92 -6.69
C GLY A 42 4.29 -22.88 -6.27
N GLY A 43 4.78 -22.99 -5.04
CA GLY A 43 5.70 -22.01 -4.46
C GLY A 43 5.01 -20.72 -4.02
N ASP A 44 5.77 -19.75 -3.55
CA ASP A 44 5.23 -18.44 -3.16
C ASP A 44 4.97 -17.55 -4.39
N LEU A 45 4.35 -16.38 -4.20
CA LEU A 45 4.18 -15.40 -5.28
C LEU A 45 5.50 -15.12 -5.99
N PRO A 46 5.47 -14.90 -7.33
CA PRO A 46 6.66 -14.57 -8.09
C PRO A 46 7.32 -13.28 -7.57
N SER A 47 8.65 -13.25 -7.61
CA SER A 47 9.37 -12.00 -7.45
C SER A 47 9.05 -11.07 -8.61
N GLY A 48 8.73 -9.82 -8.32
CA GLY A 48 8.52 -8.77 -9.33
C GLY A 48 7.05 -8.62 -9.64
N ARG A 49 6.75 -7.91 -10.74
CA ARG A 49 5.37 -7.75 -11.17
C ARG A 49 4.89 -9.01 -11.88
N SER A 50 3.74 -9.56 -11.47
CA SER A 50 3.17 -10.74 -12.14
C SER A 50 1.64 -10.73 -12.20
N ALA A 51 1.09 -11.39 -13.21
CA ALA A 51 -0.34 -11.57 -13.39
C ALA A 51 -0.98 -12.34 -12.21
N LEU A 52 -0.27 -13.35 -11.69
CA LEU A 52 -0.71 -14.12 -10.51
C LEU A 52 -0.81 -13.22 -9.28
N THR A 53 0.21 -12.38 -9.03
CA THR A 53 0.20 -11.44 -7.91
C THR A 53 -0.93 -10.44 -8.03
N THR A 54 -1.16 -9.86 -9.22
CA THR A 54 -2.32 -8.96 -9.43
C THR A 54 -3.63 -9.67 -9.13
N LYS A 55 -3.82 -10.91 -9.63
CA LYS A 55 -5.05 -11.67 -9.36
C LYS A 55 -5.22 -11.90 -7.86
N VAL A 56 -4.18 -12.30 -7.15
CA VAL A 56 -4.23 -12.50 -5.70
C VAL A 56 -4.59 -11.20 -4.97
N GLN A 57 -3.98 -10.07 -5.33
CA GLN A 57 -4.32 -8.76 -4.76
C GLN A 57 -5.80 -8.40 -4.97
N VAL A 58 -6.36 -8.60 -6.18
CA VAL A 58 -7.78 -8.36 -6.46
C VAL A 58 -8.69 -9.25 -5.60
N LEU A 59 -8.35 -10.54 -5.47
CA LEU A 59 -9.15 -11.48 -4.67
C LEU A 59 -9.08 -11.16 -3.17
N LEU A 60 -7.93 -10.71 -2.67
CA LEU A 60 -7.77 -10.25 -1.30
C LEU A 60 -8.65 -9.02 -1.03
N ASP A 61 -8.59 -8.01 -1.91
CA ASP A 61 -9.38 -6.77 -1.83
C ASP A 61 -10.88 -7.08 -1.76
N ARG A 62 -11.39 -7.89 -2.70
CA ARG A 62 -12.79 -8.37 -2.73
C ARG A 62 -13.22 -9.12 -1.49
N SER A 63 -12.28 -9.72 -0.78
CA SER A 63 -12.57 -10.46 0.44
C SER A 63 -12.74 -9.54 1.65
N GLY A 64 -12.50 -8.23 1.53
CA GLY A 64 -12.42 -7.30 2.66
C GLY A 64 -11.04 -7.29 3.33
N ILE A 65 -10.03 -7.84 2.67
CA ILE A 65 -8.64 -7.84 3.15
C ILE A 65 -7.84 -7.04 2.13
N SER A 66 -7.81 -5.73 2.33
CA SER A 66 -7.16 -4.83 1.38
C SER A 66 -5.67 -5.18 1.26
N PRO A 67 -5.15 -5.31 0.03
CA PRO A 67 -3.71 -5.35 -0.23
C PRO A 67 -3.09 -3.94 -0.25
N GLY A 68 -3.89 -2.90 0.00
CA GLY A 68 -3.51 -1.52 -0.26
C GLY A 68 -3.61 -1.27 -1.77
N VAL A 69 -2.52 -0.78 -2.35
CA VAL A 69 -2.46 -0.51 -3.79
C VAL A 69 -2.26 -1.80 -4.58
N ILE A 70 -3.07 -2.01 -5.61
CA ILE A 70 -2.92 -3.11 -6.57
C ILE A 70 -1.93 -2.69 -7.65
N ASP A 71 -0.76 -3.31 -7.64
CA ASP A 71 0.40 -2.98 -8.49
C ASP A 71 1.04 -4.20 -9.15
N GLY A 72 0.57 -5.41 -8.82
CA GLY A 72 1.09 -6.69 -9.27
C GLY A 72 2.41 -7.11 -8.62
N PHE A 73 2.94 -6.39 -7.63
CA PHE A 73 4.19 -6.73 -6.97
C PHE A 73 3.98 -7.54 -5.69
N LYS A 74 4.83 -8.54 -5.51
CA LYS A 74 4.98 -9.23 -4.23
C LYS A 74 5.83 -8.37 -3.30
N GLY A 75 5.20 -7.42 -2.63
CA GLY A 75 5.81 -6.57 -1.61
C GLY A 75 5.26 -6.82 -0.21
N GLY A 76 5.75 -6.05 0.77
CA GLY A 76 5.32 -6.18 2.18
C GLY A 76 3.82 -6.01 2.39
N MET A 77 3.14 -5.15 1.61
CA MET A 77 1.68 -5.00 1.71
C MET A 77 0.95 -6.28 1.29
N SER A 78 1.31 -6.86 0.14
CA SER A 78 0.78 -8.15 -0.33
C SER A 78 1.00 -9.27 0.68
N GLN A 79 2.22 -9.37 1.23
CA GLN A 79 2.55 -10.36 2.27
C GLN A 79 1.69 -10.17 3.53
N SER A 80 1.56 -8.93 4.02
CA SER A 80 0.74 -8.63 5.21
C SER A 80 -0.76 -8.92 4.98
N ALA A 81 -1.24 -8.75 3.75
CA ALA A 81 -2.61 -9.07 3.39
C ALA A 81 -2.85 -10.59 3.34
N ILE A 82 -1.88 -11.38 2.85
CA ILE A 82 -1.93 -12.84 2.92
C ILE A 82 -1.96 -13.31 4.38
N MET A 83 -1.09 -12.77 5.26
CA MET A 83 -1.11 -13.07 6.70
C MET A 83 -2.48 -12.80 7.34
N ALA A 84 -3.12 -11.69 6.98
CA ALA A 84 -4.45 -11.38 7.48
C ALA A 84 -5.53 -12.33 6.94
N PHE A 85 -5.41 -12.76 5.69
CA PHE A 85 -6.31 -13.74 5.07
C PHE A 85 -6.16 -15.12 5.71
N GLU A 86 -4.93 -15.56 5.96
CA GLU A 86 -4.61 -16.77 6.70
C GLU A 86 -5.21 -16.74 8.10
N ARG A 87 -4.99 -15.64 8.84
CA ARG A 87 -5.55 -15.44 10.17
C ARG A 87 -7.07 -15.55 10.18
N ARG A 88 -7.76 -14.92 9.22
CA ARG A 88 -9.22 -15.02 9.11
C ARG A 88 -9.68 -16.45 8.80
N SER A 89 -8.88 -17.16 8.01
CA SER A 89 -9.22 -18.48 7.49
C SER A 89 -8.80 -19.62 8.42
N GLY A 90 -8.10 -19.33 9.52
CA GLY A 90 -7.56 -20.33 10.44
C GLY A 90 -6.39 -21.13 9.86
N LEU A 91 -5.63 -20.54 8.93
CA LEU A 91 -4.43 -21.13 8.35
C LEU A 91 -3.18 -20.77 9.18
N PRO A 92 -2.04 -21.46 8.97
CA PRO A 92 -0.74 -20.96 9.45
C PRO A 92 -0.52 -19.52 8.93
N ILE A 93 -0.02 -18.63 9.79
CA ILE A 93 0.16 -17.20 9.48
C ILE A 93 1.62 -16.95 9.12
N ASP A 94 1.99 -17.20 7.88
CA ASP A 94 3.36 -17.01 7.37
C ASP A 94 3.44 -16.00 6.22
N GLY A 95 2.30 -15.58 5.66
CA GLY A 95 2.22 -14.61 4.57
C GLY A 95 2.69 -15.17 3.23
N VAL A 96 2.81 -16.50 3.11
CA VAL A 96 3.30 -17.19 1.94
C VAL A 96 2.12 -17.68 1.12
N MET A 97 2.15 -17.41 -0.18
CA MET A 97 1.13 -17.97 -1.05
C MET A 97 1.28 -19.49 -1.14
N ASP A 98 0.23 -20.22 -0.77
CA ASP A 98 0.20 -21.68 -0.79
C ASP A 98 -1.10 -22.21 -1.43
N PRO A 99 -1.22 -23.54 -1.65
CA PRO A 99 -2.45 -24.11 -2.18
C PRO A 99 -3.70 -23.85 -1.32
N HIS A 100 -3.58 -23.74 0.00
CA HIS A 100 -4.72 -23.52 0.89
C HIS A 100 -5.26 -22.10 0.77
N VAL A 101 -4.37 -21.10 0.80
CA VAL A 101 -4.70 -19.69 0.54
C VAL A 101 -5.33 -19.56 -0.85
N TRP A 102 -4.72 -20.16 -1.88
CA TRP A 102 -5.24 -20.10 -3.25
C TRP A 102 -6.66 -20.65 -3.37
N ASN A 103 -6.89 -21.84 -2.82
CA ASN A 103 -8.18 -22.51 -2.89
C ASN A 103 -9.28 -21.71 -2.19
N LEU A 104 -8.98 -21.09 -1.04
CA LEU A 104 -9.92 -20.24 -0.33
C LEU A 104 -10.17 -18.91 -1.04
N LEU A 105 -9.16 -18.32 -1.69
CA LEU A 105 -9.35 -17.11 -2.49
C LEU A 105 -10.29 -17.32 -3.69
N GLN A 106 -10.45 -18.56 -4.18
CA GLN A 106 -11.36 -18.84 -5.31
C GLN A 106 -12.82 -18.49 -5.01
N SER A 107 -13.25 -18.43 -3.74
CA SER A 107 -14.61 -17.98 -3.40
C SER A 107 -14.87 -16.52 -3.78
N PHE A 108 -13.82 -15.73 -4.01
CA PHE A 108 -13.89 -14.32 -4.41
C PHE A 108 -13.63 -14.11 -5.92
N ALA A 109 -13.47 -15.20 -6.69
CA ALA A 109 -13.16 -15.18 -8.11
C ALA A 109 -14.41 -15.27 -9.02
N ALA A 110 -15.61 -15.03 -8.49
CA ALA A 110 -16.87 -15.13 -9.25
C ALA A 110 -17.00 -14.08 -10.36
N LEU A 111 -16.36 -12.92 -10.21
CA LEU A 111 -16.27 -11.86 -11.22
C LEU A 111 -14.89 -11.90 -11.90
N PRO A 112 -14.78 -11.53 -13.18
CA PRO A 112 -13.48 -11.32 -13.83
C PRO A 112 -12.60 -10.38 -13.02
N ALA A 113 -11.31 -10.66 -12.88
CA ALA A 113 -10.38 -9.83 -12.09
C ALA A 113 -10.20 -8.42 -12.68
N THR A 114 -10.47 -8.26 -13.96
CA THR A 114 -10.37 -7.02 -14.73
C THR A 114 -11.66 -6.71 -15.48
N LYS A 115 -11.87 -5.43 -15.78
CA LYS A 115 -13.02 -4.96 -16.58
C LYS A 115 -12.63 -3.82 -17.50
N ASP A 116 -13.45 -3.62 -18.53
CA ASP A 116 -13.38 -2.44 -19.38
C ASP A 116 -13.96 -1.22 -18.67
N TYR A 117 -13.27 -0.10 -18.80
CA TYR A 117 -13.71 1.21 -18.34
C TYR A 117 -13.47 2.26 -19.41
N THR A 118 -14.51 2.97 -19.81
CA THR A 118 -14.40 4.13 -20.69
C THR A 118 -14.23 5.38 -19.85
N ILE A 119 -13.10 6.06 -20.00
CA ILE A 119 -12.77 7.29 -19.26
C ILE A 119 -13.81 8.35 -19.62
N THR A 120 -14.43 8.95 -18.61
CA THR A 120 -15.49 9.95 -18.80
C THR A 120 -14.91 11.36 -18.80
N ALA A 121 -15.72 12.34 -19.21
CA ALA A 121 -15.34 13.74 -19.09
C ALA A 121 -15.13 14.16 -17.62
N GLU A 122 -15.89 13.59 -16.69
CA GLU A 122 -15.78 13.88 -15.24
C GLU A 122 -14.44 13.40 -14.66
N ASP A 123 -13.86 12.33 -15.21
CA ASP A 123 -12.57 11.83 -14.76
C ASP A 123 -11.43 12.83 -15.00
N ALA A 124 -11.56 13.66 -16.04
CA ALA A 124 -10.59 14.70 -16.40
C ALA A 124 -10.95 16.09 -15.86
N GLN A 125 -12.08 16.24 -15.15
CA GLN A 125 -12.51 17.52 -14.60
C GLN A 125 -11.92 17.79 -13.21
N GLY A 126 -11.73 19.08 -12.92
CA GLY A 126 -11.31 19.55 -11.60
C GLY A 126 -9.96 19.02 -11.13
N LEU A 127 -9.06 18.69 -12.06
CA LEU A 127 -7.69 18.31 -11.75
C LEU A 127 -6.87 19.56 -11.39
N ALA A 128 -5.92 19.40 -10.46
CA ALA A 128 -4.93 20.41 -10.15
C ALA A 128 -3.65 20.18 -10.97
N ASP A 129 -2.97 21.22 -11.42
CA ASP A 129 -1.69 21.06 -12.14
C ASP A 129 -0.61 20.41 -11.27
N ALA A 130 -0.59 20.78 -9.98
CA ALA A 130 0.27 20.19 -8.96
C ALA A 130 -0.27 20.53 -7.55
N ILE A 131 0.17 19.76 -6.56
CA ILE A 131 -0.06 20.05 -5.14
C ILE A 131 1.22 20.67 -4.56
N PRO A 132 1.19 21.94 -4.12
CA PRO A 132 2.36 22.58 -3.53
C PRO A 132 2.72 21.91 -2.21
N THR A 133 3.99 21.99 -1.81
CA THR A 133 4.47 21.47 -0.52
C THR A 133 4.21 22.44 0.63
N ASP A 134 4.18 23.73 0.34
CA ASP A 134 3.96 24.81 1.29
C ASP A 134 2.49 24.93 1.71
N TYR A 135 2.23 25.03 3.01
CA TYR A 135 0.87 25.07 3.57
C TYR A 135 0.15 26.39 3.29
N ALA A 136 0.87 27.52 3.19
CA ALA A 136 0.26 28.80 2.82
C ALA A 136 -0.18 28.78 1.35
N GLU A 137 0.57 28.12 0.48
CA GLU A 137 0.15 27.89 -0.90
C GLU A 137 -1.00 26.88 -1.00
N LYS A 138 -0.96 25.77 -0.24
CA LYS A 138 -2.09 24.82 -0.17
C LYS A 138 -3.39 25.50 0.27
N ALA A 139 -3.33 26.39 1.26
CA ALA A 139 -4.48 27.11 1.79
C ALA A 139 -5.14 28.07 0.77
N LYS A 140 -4.42 28.46 -0.28
CA LYS A 140 -4.95 29.29 -1.38
C LYS A 140 -5.59 28.48 -2.51
N MET A 141 -5.42 27.15 -2.51
CA MET A 141 -5.98 26.31 -3.56
C MET A 141 -7.50 26.21 -3.46
N PRO A 142 -8.21 25.93 -4.57
CA PRO A 142 -9.64 25.68 -4.53
C PRO A 142 -10.00 24.35 -3.87
N ALA A 143 -9.15 23.33 -4.05
CA ALA A 143 -9.29 21.99 -3.47
C ALA A 143 -7.93 21.27 -3.52
N MET A 144 -7.74 20.28 -2.63
CA MET A 144 -6.64 19.32 -2.72
C MET A 144 -7.01 18.20 -3.70
N ALA A 145 -7.29 18.58 -4.95
CA ALA A 145 -7.81 17.70 -5.99
C ALA A 145 -6.76 16.69 -6.49
N HIS A 146 -7.20 15.68 -7.25
CA HIS A 146 -6.29 14.83 -8.03
C HIS A 146 -5.50 15.68 -9.04
N THR A 147 -4.29 15.24 -9.36
CA THR A 147 -3.37 15.87 -10.31
C THR A 147 -3.41 15.25 -11.70
N SER A 148 -3.95 14.04 -11.82
CA SER A 148 -4.05 13.33 -13.09
C SER A 148 -5.30 12.45 -13.19
N VAL A 149 -5.67 12.07 -14.42
CA VAL A 149 -6.68 11.03 -14.65
C VAL A 149 -6.19 9.70 -14.07
N ALA A 150 -4.90 9.38 -14.20
CA ALA A 150 -4.34 8.14 -13.66
C ALA A 150 -4.53 8.04 -12.15
N GLU A 151 -4.23 9.11 -11.41
CA GLU A 151 -4.39 9.19 -9.95
C GLU A 151 -5.85 9.00 -9.55
N ARG A 152 -6.78 9.72 -10.20
CA ARG A 152 -8.22 9.58 -9.93
C ARG A 152 -8.72 8.16 -10.18
N LEU A 153 -8.27 7.52 -11.26
CA LEU A 153 -8.64 6.15 -11.58
C LEU A 153 -7.95 5.15 -10.64
N GLY A 154 -6.73 5.44 -10.19
CA GLY A 154 -6.02 4.68 -9.17
C GLY A 154 -6.79 4.64 -7.86
N GLU A 155 -7.26 5.79 -7.38
CA GLU A 155 -8.13 5.90 -6.22
C GLU A 155 -9.46 5.15 -6.39
N ARG A 156 -10.07 5.24 -7.57
CA ARG A 156 -11.36 4.57 -7.85
C ARG A 156 -11.25 3.05 -7.91
N PHE A 157 -10.20 2.53 -8.50
CA PHE A 157 -10.01 1.10 -8.78
C PHE A 157 -8.97 0.44 -7.86
N HIS A 158 -8.48 1.16 -6.85
CA HIS A 158 -7.45 0.72 -5.90
C HIS A 158 -6.12 0.34 -6.59
N MET A 159 -5.77 1.01 -7.69
CA MET A 159 -4.61 0.67 -8.52
C MET A 159 -3.47 1.67 -8.36
N ASP A 160 -2.25 1.20 -8.55
CA ASP A 160 -1.10 2.08 -8.77
C ASP A 160 -1.22 2.78 -10.14
N GLU A 161 -0.89 4.06 -10.20
CA GLU A 161 -0.99 4.87 -11.43
C GLU A 161 -0.14 4.29 -12.57
N LYS A 162 1.08 3.84 -12.25
CA LYS A 162 1.98 3.23 -13.25
C LYS A 162 1.48 1.85 -13.64
N PHE A 163 0.77 1.16 -12.76
CA PHE A 163 0.14 -0.12 -13.09
C PHE A 163 -1.06 0.05 -14.03
N ILE A 164 -1.85 1.13 -13.89
CA ILE A 164 -2.88 1.48 -14.88
C ILE A 164 -2.24 1.67 -16.27
N ALA A 165 -1.16 2.44 -16.36
CA ALA A 165 -0.45 2.63 -17.62
C ALA A 165 0.15 1.33 -18.17
N PHE A 166 0.74 0.51 -17.29
CA PHE A 166 1.31 -0.80 -17.65
C PHE A 166 0.27 -1.75 -18.25
N LEU A 167 -0.94 -1.81 -17.66
CA LEU A 167 -2.01 -2.68 -18.13
C LEU A 167 -2.65 -2.19 -19.44
N ASN A 168 -2.38 -0.93 -19.82
CA ASN A 168 -2.96 -0.26 -20.99
C ASN A 168 -1.88 0.32 -21.91
N PRO A 169 -0.98 -0.53 -22.46
CA PRO A 169 0.15 -0.05 -23.24
C PRO A 169 -0.32 0.68 -24.50
N GLY A 170 0.16 1.91 -24.69
CA GLY A 170 -0.12 2.73 -25.86
C GLY A 170 -1.51 3.37 -25.91
N VAL A 171 -2.26 3.37 -24.79
CA VAL A 171 -3.55 4.05 -24.69
C VAL A 171 -3.40 5.32 -23.86
N ASP A 172 -3.76 6.46 -24.43
CA ASP A 172 -3.78 7.73 -23.71
C ASP A 172 -4.94 7.75 -22.69
N LEU A 173 -4.66 8.17 -21.46
CA LEU A 173 -5.64 8.25 -20.37
C LEU A 173 -6.48 9.54 -20.45
N VAL A 174 -7.27 9.66 -21.52
CA VAL A 174 -8.13 10.81 -21.81
C VAL A 174 -9.60 10.40 -21.96
N PRO A 175 -10.57 11.32 -21.77
CA PRO A 175 -11.98 11.03 -21.96
C PRO A 175 -12.27 10.39 -23.33
N GLY A 176 -13.05 9.31 -23.33
CA GLY A 176 -13.40 8.52 -24.51
C GLY A 176 -12.50 7.30 -24.75
N SER A 177 -11.29 7.26 -24.18
CA SER A 177 -10.46 6.05 -24.21
C SER A 177 -11.11 4.93 -23.41
N THR A 178 -11.04 3.70 -23.91
CA THR A 178 -11.42 2.50 -23.16
C THR A 178 -10.18 1.78 -22.71
N ILE A 179 -10.08 1.54 -21.41
CA ILE A 179 -8.94 0.92 -20.74
C ILE A 179 -9.39 -0.31 -19.94
N LYS A 180 -8.45 -1.21 -19.68
CA LYS A 180 -8.57 -2.29 -18.70
C LYS A 180 -8.17 -1.78 -17.32
N VAL A 181 -9.03 -1.99 -16.34
CA VAL A 181 -8.78 -1.74 -14.92
C VAL A 181 -9.11 -2.99 -14.12
N VAL A 182 -8.62 -3.08 -12.89
CA VAL A 182 -9.03 -4.17 -11.99
C VAL A 182 -10.48 -3.97 -11.55
N ASP A 183 -11.15 -5.08 -11.24
CA ASP A 183 -12.49 -5.06 -10.68
C ASP A 183 -12.45 -5.46 -9.21
N THR A 184 -12.42 -4.49 -8.30
CA THR A 184 -12.42 -4.70 -6.84
C THR A 184 -13.75 -5.20 -6.30
N GLY A 185 -14.78 -5.33 -7.15
CA GLY A 185 -16.11 -5.76 -6.72
C GLY A 185 -16.84 -4.68 -5.93
N SER A 186 -17.71 -5.10 -5.01
CA SER A 186 -18.44 -4.17 -4.15
C SER A 186 -17.71 -3.93 -2.85
N ARG A 187 -17.68 -2.67 -2.41
CA ARG A 187 -17.21 -2.30 -1.08
C ARG A 187 -17.89 -3.11 0.02
N MET A 188 -17.11 -3.43 1.05
CA MET A 188 -17.60 -4.10 2.24
C MET A 188 -18.63 -3.20 2.95
N ARG A 189 -19.63 -3.86 3.55
CA ARG A 189 -20.69 -3.21 4.32
C ARG A 189 -20.89 -3.94 5.64
N GLY A 190 -21.39 -3.23 6.63
CA GLY A 190 -21.65 -3.76 7.96
C GLY A 190 -21.41 -2.70 9.03
N SER A 191 -21.57 -3.10 10.29
CA SER A 191 -21.27 -2.24 11.44
C SER A 191 -20.04 -2.79 12.17
N VAL A 192 -19.00 -1.96 12.26
CA VAL A 192 -17.77 -2.25 13.01
C VAL A 192 -17.97 -1.80 14.45
N ALA A 193 -17.98 -2.78 15.37
CA ALA A 193 -18.08 -2.55 16.80
C ALA A 193 -16.70 -2.35 17.46
N ARG A 194 -15.66 -3.00 16.91
CA ARG A 194 -14.29 -2.94 17.45
C ARG A 194 -13.27 -2.85 16.33
N ILE A 195 -12.31 -1.94 16.49
CA ILE A 195 -11.13 -1.79 15.64
C ILE A 195 -9.90 -2.19 16.44
N LEU A 196 -9.05 -3.03 15.83
CA LEU A 196 -7.71 -3.34 16.34
C LEU A 196 -6.67 -2.73 15.42
N VAL A 197 -5.75 -1.97 16.00
CA VAL A 197 -4.61 -1.35 15.32
C VAL A 197 -3.34 -2.10 15.70
N ASP A 198 -2.75 -2.80 14.74
CA ASP A 198 -1.57 -3.65 14.90
C ASP A 198 -0.32 -2.98 14.34
N VAL A 199 0.52 -2.48 15.25
CA VAL A 199 1.80 -1.85 14.90
C VAL A 199 2.81 -2.83 14.30
N ASN A 200 2.70 -4.12 14.62
CA ASN A 200 3.69 -5.13 14.25
C ASN A 200 3.50 -5.56 12.80
N THR A 201 2.25 -5.84 12.41
CA THR A 201 1.92 -6.20 11.03
C THR A 201 1.55 -4.99 10.18
N ARG A 202 1.46 -3.79 10.77
CA ARG A 202 1.05 -2.53 10.12
C ARG A 202 -0.35 -2.63 9.51
N ARG A 203 -1.31 -3.10 10.30
CA ARG A 203 -2.68 -3.41 9.86
C ARG A 203 -3.74 -2.84 10.79
N VAL A 204 -4.93 -2.56 10.24
CA VAL A 204 -6.12 -2.12 10.97
C VAL A 204 -7.27 -3.06 10.65
N ALA A 205 -7.75 -3.79 11.65
CA ALA A 205 -8.82 -4.77 11.50
C ALA A 205 -10.12 -4.29 12.17
N GLY A 206 -11.24 -4.35 11.43
CA GLY A 206 -12.58 -4.01 11.90
C GLY A 206 -13.45 -5.26 12.11
N PHE A 207 -14.01 -5.40 13.30
CA PHE A 207 -14.83 -6.54 13.72
C PHE A 207 -16.27 -6.10 14.01
N ASP A 208 -17.23 -6.96 13.68
CA ASP A 208 -18.62 -6.79 14.11
C ASP A 208 -18.82 -7.10 15.60
N ALA A 209 -20.03 -6.86 16.11
CA ALA A 209 -20.38 -7.08 17.51
C ALA A 209 -20.27 -8.55 17.97
N ASN A 210 -20.23 -9.50 17.04
CA ASN A 210 -20.06 -10.93 17.33
C ASN A 210 -18.58 -11.35 17.27
N GLY A 211 -17.66 -10.42 17.04
CA GLY A 211 -16.23 -10.69 16.90
C GLY A 211 -15.83 -11.25 15.53
N ARG A 212 -16.70 -11.19 14.52
CA ARG A 212 -16.35 -11.61 13.16
C ARG A 212 -15.60 -10.48 12.46
N LEU A 213 -14.45 -10.82 11.87
CA LEU A 213 -13.67 -9.88 11.05
C LEU A 213 -14.49 -9.49 9.81
N LEU A 214 -14.74 -8.19 9.64
CA LEU A 214 -15.39 -7.64 8.46
C LEU A 214 -14.37 -7.14 7.44
N VAL A 215 -13.38 -6.39 7.93
CA VAL A 215 -12.42 -5.68 7.09
C VAL A 215 -11.04 -5.66 7.73
N ASP A 216 -9.99 -5.65 6.92
CA ASP A 216 -8.61 -5.49 7.37
C ASP A 216 -7.74 -4.76 6.33
N TYR A 217 -7.15 -3.65 6.73
CA TYR A 217 -6.45 -2.69 5.86
C TYR A 217 -4.98 -2.56 6.23
N PRO A 218 -4.06 -2.45 5.25
CA PRO A 218 -2.69 -2.03 5.52
C PRO A 218 -2.69 -0.56 5.96
N ALA A 219 -1.79 -0.22 6.87
CA ALA A 219 -1.73 1.10 7.44
C ALA A 219 -0.29 1.58 7.67
N THR A 220 -0.07 2.88 7.54
CA THR A 220 1.08 3.50 8.23
C THR A 220 0.67 3.79 9.66
N ILE A 221 1.43 3.26 10.61
CA ILE A 221 1.21 3.47 12.04
C ILE A 221 2.48 4.06 12.64
N GLY A 222 2.34 4.85 13.71
CA GLY A 222 3.44 5.61 14.30
C GLY A 222 4.64 4.73 14.65
N SER A 223 5.84 5.25 14.40
CA SER A 223 7.09 4.54 14.69
C SER A 223 7.44 4.57 16.18
N SER A 224 8.51 3.89 16.60
CA SER A 224 9.06 4.05 17.96
C SER A 224 9.53 5.49 18.23
N ALA A 225 9.99 6.21 17.20
CA ALA A 225 10.36 7.62 17.31
C ALA A 225 9.13 8.54 17.45
N THR A 226 7.98 8.11 16.93
CA THR A 226 6.71 8.85 16.93
C THR A 226 5.51 7.96 17.21
N PRO A 227 5.39 7.49 18.46
CA PRO A 227 4.46 6.42 18.78
C PRO A 227 3.02 6.86 18.62
N SER A 228 2.24 5.97 18.02
CA SER A 228 0.78 5.98 18.12
C SER A 228 0.34 5.89 19.59
N PRO A 229 -0.88 6.34 19.94
CA PRO A 229 -1.35 6.27 21.31
C PRO A 229 -1.50 4.79 21.70
N SER A 230 -1.47 4.51 23.00
CA SER A 230 -1.59 3.14 23.52
C SER A 230 -2.93 2.92 24.20
N GLY A 231 -3.39 1.67 24.16
CA GLY A 231 -4.58 1.22 24.89
C GLY A 231 -5.89 1.48 24.15
N SER A 232 -6.97 1.53 24.93
CA SER A 232 -8.33 1.56 24.40
C SER A 232 -8.88 2.99 24.28
N HIS A 233 -9.49 3.24 23.14
CA HIS A 233 -10.14 4.47 22.71
C HIS A 233 -11.49 4.12 22.07
N HIS A 234 -12.21 5.13 21.59
CA HIS A 234 -13.37 4.95 20.72
C HIS A 234 -13.33 5.98 19.59
N VAL A 235 -14.09 5.71 18.52
CA VAL A 235 -14.34 6.69 17.48
C VAL A 235 -15.13 7.85 18.07
N LYS A 236 -14.56 9.05 18.05
CA LYS A 236 -15.19 10.27 18.56
C LYS A 236 -15.95 11.02 17.48
N THR A 237 -15.38 11.11 16.28
CA THR A 237 -15.97 11.82 15.15
C THR A 237 -15.63 11.14 13.84
N VAL A 238 -16.46 11.34 12.83
CA VAL A 238 -16.18 11.01 11.44
C VAL A 238 -16.43 12.26 10.61
N ALA A 239 -15.44 12.67 9.83
CA ALA A 239 -15.55 13.78 8.89
C ALA A 239 -15.16 13.28 7.49
N LEU A 240 -16.10 13.37 6.56
CA LEU A 240 -15.88 13.07 5.15
C LEU A 240 -15.43 14.35 4.43
N ASN A 241 -14.44 14.20 3.55
CA ASN A 241 -13.77 15.26 2.81
C ASN A 241 -13.46 16.51 3.67
N PRO A 242 -12.71 16.35 4.79
CA PRO A 242 -12.53 17.42 5.76
C PRO A 242 -11.53 18.49 5.27
N ASN A 243 -11.76 19.74 5.68
CA ASN A 243 -10.70 20.75 5.71
C ASN A 243 -9.59 20.32 6.68
N TYR A 244 -8.36 20.78 6.44
CA TYR A 244 -7.25 20.60 7.37
C TYR A 244 -6.79 21.93 7.97
N THR A 245 -6.87 22.08 9.28
CA THR A 245 -6.33 23.25 9.99
C THR A 245 -4.86 23.03 10.29
N TYR A 246 -4.00 23.82 9.64
CA TYR A 246 -2.58 23.92 9.98
C TYR A 246 -2.40 25.05 11.01
N ASN A 247 -1.78 24.73 12.14
CA ASN A 247 -1.48 25.69 13.19
C ASN A 247 0.02 25.61 13.53
N PRO A 248 0.83 26.63 13.24
CA PRO A 248 2.28 26.58 13.40
C PRO A 248 2.75 26.50 14.86
N GLN A 249 1.91 26.91 15.82
CA GLN A 249 2.22 26.80 17.26
C GLN A 249 1.99 25.39 17.81
N LYS A 250 1.44 24.51 16.98
CA LYS A 250 0.82 23.25 17.37
C LYS A 250 1.39 22.12 16.55
N ASN A 251 1.29 22.23 15.22
CA ASN A 251 1.89 21.33 14.25
C ASN A 251 3.41 21.51 14.27
N PHE A 252 3.91 22.32 13.37
CA PHE A 252 5.29 22.71 13.20
C PHE A 252 5.28 24.06 12.50
N GLN A 253 6.35 24.84 12.61
CA GLN A 253 6.46 26.08 11.87
C GLN A 253 7.17 25.83 10.53
N GLN A 254 6.43 25.92 9.42
CA GLN A 254 6.97 25.86 8.07
C GLN A 254 7.44 27.23 7.60
N GLY A 255 8.74 27.36 7.39
CA GLY A 255 9.35 28.64 7.03
C GLY A 255 9.05 29.70 8.09
N ASP A 256 8.65 30.89 7.64
CA ASP A 256 8.31 32.01 8.52
C ASP A 256 6.81 32.10 8.86
N ASN A 257 5.99 31.10 8.49
CA ASN A 257 4.54 31.17 8.70
C ASN A 257 4.16 30.97 10.18
N ASP A 258 3.65 32.02 10.82
CA ASP A 258 3.15 32.04 12.20
C ASP A 258 1.61 32.09 12.28
N GLU A 259 0.92 32.08 11.13
CA GLU A 259 -0.54 32.13 11.03
C GLU A 259 -1.20 30.74 10.96
N VAL A 260 -2.40 30.64 11.53
CA VAL A 260 -3.26 29.46 11.39
C VAL A 260 -3.89 29.47 10.00
N LEU A 261 -3.72 28.37 9.27
CA LEU A 261 -4.19 28.22 7.90
C LEU A 261 -5.26 27.13 7.82
N VAL A 262 -6.20 27.30 6.88
CA VAL A 262 -7.17 26.27 6.52
C VAL A 262 -6.85 25.79 5.12
N VAL A 263 -6.38 24.54 5.03
CA VAL A 263 -6.17 23.84 3.77
C VAL A 263 -7.50 23.27 3.31
N PRO A 264 -7.92 23.51 2.05
CA PRO A 264 -9.18 23.02 1.50
C PRO A 264 -9.18 21.48 1.44
N PRO A 265 -10.36 20.84 1.29
CA PRO A 265 -10.45 19.40 1.33
C PRO A 265 -10.05 18.76 0.01
N GLY A 266 -9.79 17.45 0.02
CA GLY A 266 -9.57 16.66 -1.19
C GLY A 266 -8.64 15.46 -0.98
N PRO A 267 -8.55 14.56 -1.98
CA PRO A 267 -7.75 13.33 -1.92
C PRO A 267 -6.27 13.57 -1.65
N ASN A 268 -5.75 14.71 -2.11
CA ASN A 268 -4.36 15.12 -1.88
C ASN A 268 -4.15 15.92 -0.58
N GLY A 269 -5.18 16.01 0.26
CA GLY A 269 -5.10 16.72 1.53
C GLY A 269 -4.22 16.00 2.57
N PRO A 270 -3.73 16.70 3.60
CA PRO A 270 -2.87 16.09 4.63
C PRO A 270 -3.47 14.88 5.35
N VAL A 271 -4.81 14.81 5.42
CA VAL A 271 -5.57 13.71 6.02
C VAL A 271 -6.41 12.93 5.00
N GLY A 272 -6.19 13.18 3.70
CA GLY A 272 -6.94 12.54 2.63
C GLY A 272 -8.44 12.88 2.63
N THR A 273 -9.25 11.98 2.10
CA THR A 273 -10.71 12.18 1.95
C THR A 273 -11.50 11.91 3.23
N VAL A 274 -10.87 11.44 4.31
CA VAL A 274 -11.57 11.02 5.53
C VAL A 274 -10.73 11.28 6.77
N TRP A 275 -11.39 11.77 7.83
CA TRP A 275 -10.86 11.78 9.18
C TRP A 275 -11.82 11.06 10.15
N ILE A 276 -11.33 9.99 10.78
CA ILE A 276 -12.00 9.28 11.88
C ILE A 276 -11.26 9.67 13.17
N GLY A 277 -11.77 10.68 13.86
CA GLY A 277 -11.18 11.18 15.10
C GLY A 277 -11.40 10.21 16.26
N LEU A 278 -10.41 10.06 17.13
CA LEU A 278 -10.47 9.20 18.31
C LEU A 278 -10.77 9.98 19.58
N SER A 279 -11.21 9.26 20.62
CA SER A 279 -11.44 9.81 21.95
C SER A 279 -10.17 10.32 22.63
N LYS A 280 -9.00 9.83 22.20
CA LYS A 280 -7.73 10.46 22.49
C LYS A 280 -7.65 11.72 21.63
N PRO A 281 -7.67 12.93 22.23
CA PRO A 281 -7.52 14.16 21.46
C PRO A 281 -6.28 14.05 20.62
N THR A 282 -6.35 14.56 19.39
CA THR A 282 -5.26 14.58 18.42
C THR A 282 -5.04 13.37 17.56
N TYR A 283 -5.62 12.23 17.88
CA TYR A 283 -5.35 11.02 17.11
C TYR A 283 -6.55 10.63 16.27
N GLY A 284 -6.26 10.09 15.10
CA GLY A 284 -7.26 9.68 14.13
C GLY A 284 -6.76 8.57 13.22
N ILE A 285 -7.74 7.87 12.63
CA ILE A 285 -7.54 7.02 11.46
C ILE A 285 -7.98 7.84 10.24
N HIS A 286 -7.14 7.97 9.23
CA HIS A 286 -7.40 8.89 8.12
C HIS A 286 -6.83 8.40 6.79
N GLY A 287 -7.29 9.02 5.69
CA GLY A 287 -6.79 8.74 4.34
C GLY A 287 -5.37 9.27 4.10
N THR A 288 -4.83 9.09 2.89
CA THR A 288 -3.49 9.58 2.55
C THR A 288 -3.40 10.02 1.09
N PRO A 289 -2.65 11.10 0.80
CA PRO A 289 -2.36 11.50 -0.59
C PRO A 289 -1.34 10.58 -1.28
N THR A 290 -0.77 9.60 -0.57
CA THR A 290 0.35 8.77 -1.05
C THR A 290 0.12 7.29 -0.75
N PRO A 291 -0.93 6.65 -1.30
CA PRO A 291 -1.33 5.30 -0.93
C PRO A 291 -0.25 4.25 -1.21
N SER A 292 0.55 4.41 -2.28
CA SER A 292 1.66 3.49 -2.62
C SER A 292 2.83 3.54 -1.63
N GLN A 293 2.84 4.51 -0.71
CA GLN A 293 3.92 4.71 0.25
C GLN A 293 3.56 4.28 1.67
N LEU A 294 2.42 3.60 1.89
CA LEU A 294 1.97 3.23 3.24
C LEU A 294 3.02 2.48 4.08
N PHE A 295 3.85 1.64 3.45
CA PHE A 295 4.89 0.86 4.15
C PHE A 295 6.29 1.51 4.12
N ARG A 296 6.46 2.59 3.36
CA ARG A 296 7.72 3.35 3.25
C ARG A 296 7.72 4.58 4.14
N ASN A 297 6.57 5.24 4.23
CA ASN A 297 6.40 6.41 5.07
C ASN A 297 6.25 6.00 6.53
N GLN A 298 6.76 6.83 7.42
CA GLN A 298 6.46 6.76 8.85
C GLN A 298 5.38 7.81 9.16
N SER A 299 4.42 7.45 10.00
CA SER A 299 3.47 8.43 10.52
C SER A 299 3.98 9.00 11.85
N MET A 300 3.51 10.19 12.19
CA MET A 300 3.85 10.85 13.45
C MET A 300 2.77 10.60 14.51
N GLY A 301 2.33 9.34 14.61
CA GLY A 301 1.38 8.86 15.62
C GLY A 301 -0.06 8.58 15.13
N CYS A 302 -0.55 9.22 14.07
CA CYS A 302 -1.85 8.88 13.45
C CYS A 302 -1.78 7.60 12.60
N VAL A 303 -2.94 7.01 12.33
CA VAL A 303 -3.06 5.82 11.47
C VAL A 303 -3.49 6.25 10.07
N ARG A 304 -2.65 5.98 9.07
CA ARG A 304 -2.93 6.32 7.67
C ARG A 304 -3.37 5.09 6.92
N LEU A 305 -4.48 5.20 6.20
CA LEU A 305 -4.99 4.22 5.24
C LEU A 305 -4.96 4.85 3.85
N THR A 306 -5.14 4.04 2.81
CA THR A 306 -5.54 4.56 1.50
C THR A 306 -6.87 5.32 1.64
N ASN A 307 -7.16 6.28 0.76
CA ASN A 307 -8.42 7.03 0.85
C ASN A 307 -9.63 6.10 0.71
N TRP A 308 -9.58 5.13 -0.21
CA TRP A 308 -10.68 4.16 -0.38
C TRP A 308 -10.92 3.28 0.85
N ASP A 309 -9.88 2.83 1.55
CA ASP A 309 -10.01 2.02 2.76
C ASP A 309 -10.54 2.89 3.93
N ALA A 310 -10.06 4.13 4.06
CA ALA A 310 -10.55 5.07 5.06
C ALA A 310 -12.04 5.40 4.86
N GLU A 311 -12.47 5.62 3.62
CA GLU A 311 -13.87 5.85 3.28
C GLU A 311 -14.76 4.63 3.50
N GLU A 312 -14.27 3.42 3.25
CA GLU A 312 -14.99 2.21 3.58
C GLU A 312 -15.20 2.09 5.09
N LEU A 313 -14.12 2.22 5.86
CA LEU A 313 -14.17 2.16 7.32
C LEU A 313 -15.08 3.25 7.91
N ALA A 314 -15.01 4.49 7.41
CA ALA A 314 -15.83 5.60 7.87
C ALA A 314 -17.34 5.33 7.76
N ARG A 315 -17.77 4.53 6.78
CA ARG A 315 -19.17 4.13 6.59
C ARG A 315 -19.60 2.96 7.48
N MET A 316 -18.66 2.30 8.15
CA MET A 316 -18.92 1.12 9.00
C MET A 316 -18.81 1.42 10.50
N VAL A 317 -18.13 2.50 10.89
CA VAL A 317 -17.97 2.91 12.30
C VAL A 317 -19.13 3.79 12.77
N THR A 318 -19.34 3.81 14.09
CA THR A 318 -20.34 4.67 14.73
C THR A 318 -19.67 5.48 15.85
N PRO A 319 -19.72 6.83 15.82
CA PRO A 319 -19.19 7.67 16.89
C PRO A 319 -19.71 7.29 18.29
N GLU A 320 -18.88 7.54 19.30
CA GLU A 320 -19.07 7.21 20.71
C GLU A 320 -19.21 5.71 21.05
N THR A 321 -19.33 4.83 20.06
CA THR A 321 -19.67 3.41 20.27
C THR A 321 -18.64 2.44 19.70
N THR A 322 -18.10 2.69 18.50
CA THR A 322 -17.04 1.85 17.94
C THR A 322 -15.77 1.97 18.78
N ALA A 323 -15.38 0.88 19.42
CA ALA A 323 -14.14 0.79 20.19
C ALA A 323 -12.93 0.74 19.25
N VAL A 324 -11.83 1.34 19.67
CA VAL A 324 -10.55 1.32 18.95
C VAL A 324 -9.45 0.95 19.94
N GLU A 325 -8.67 -0.07 19.64
CA GLU A 325 -7.60 -0.53 20.51
C GLU A 325 -6.28 -0.55 19.75
N PHE A 326 -5.30 0.17 20.29
CA PHE A 326 -3.92 0.09 19.82
C PHE A 326 -3.22 -1.03 20.56
N LEU A 327 -2.87 -2.08 19.82
CA LEU A 327 -2.23 -3.25 20.40
C LEU A 327 -0.82 -2.91 20.87
N PRO A 328 -0.37 -3.46 22.02
CA PRO A 328 1.01 -3.30 22.47
C PRO A 328 2.01 -3.81 21.42
N GLN A 329 3.22 -3.26 21.45
CA GLN A 329 4.33 -3.82 20.68
C GLN A 329 4.52 -5.31 21.02
N GLY A 330 4.72 -6.13 19.99
CA GLY A 330 4.83 -7.58 20.09
C GLY A 330 3.50 -8.33 20.21
N VAL A 331 2.36 -7.64 20.33
CA VAL A 331 1.03 -8.26 20.34
C VAL A 331 0.36 -8.05 18.99
N THR A 332 0.07 -9.13 18.30
CA THR A 332 -0.62 -9.10 17.00
C THR A 332 -2.13 -9.18 17.16
N ILE A 333 -2.88 -8.88 16.09
CA ILE A 333 -4.32 -9.14 16.05
C ILE A 333 -4.64 -10.63 16.26
N ALA A 334 -3.76 -11.54 15.82
CA ALA A 334 -3.96 -12.98 16.04
C ALA A 334 -3.95 -13.31 17.54
N ASP A 335 -2.97 -12.76 18.27
CA ASP A 335 -2.88 -12.90 19.73
C ASP A 335 -4.11 -12.30 20.44
N ALA A 336 -4.51 -11.09 20.03
CA ALA A 336 -5.63 -10.37 20.63
C ALA A 336 -7.01 -11.01 20.38
N THR A 337 -7.13 -11.80 19.30
CA THR A 337 -8.37 -12.52 18.94
C THR A 337 -8.36 -13.98 19.36
N GLY A 338 -7.24 -14.49 19.90
CA GLY A 338 -7.07 -15.90 20.21
C GLY A 338 -7.09 -16.80 18.97
N ALA A 339 -6.83 -16.23 17.79
CA ALA A 339 -6.66 -16.99 16.56
C ALA A 339 -5.34 -17.76 16.67
N ALA A 340 -5.41 -19.02 17.11
CA ALA A 340 -4.24 -19.88 17.16
C ALA A 340 -3.78 -20.17 15.72
N PRO A 341 -2.50 -19.92 15.37
CA PRO A 341 -1.98 -20.39 14.09
C PRO A 341 -2.14 -21.90 14.04
N ALA A 342 -2.76 -22.42 12.98
CA ALA A 342 -2.77 -23.85 12.75
C ALA A 342 -1.31 -24.34 12.72
N PRO A 343 -1.00 -25.54 13.26
CA PRO A 343 0.35 -26.07 13.18
C PRO A 343 0.78 -26.08 11.71
N ALA A 344 1.98 -25.55 11.44
CA ALA A 344 2.56 -25.54 10.11
C ALA A 344 2.46 -26.96 9.52
N ALA A 345 1.89 -27.08 8.32
CA ALA A 345 1.85 -28.36 7.64
C ALA A 345 3.29 -28.86 7.50
N GLU A 346 3.58 -30.05 8.02
CA GLU A 346 4.86 -30.72 7.76
C GLU A 346 5.07 -30.74 6.24
N PRO A 347 6.29 -30.46 5.74
CA PRO A 347 6.55 -30.51 4.31
C PRO A 347 6.12 -31.88 3.83
N ALA A 348 5.16 -31.90 2.88
CA ALA A 348 4.69 -33.12 2.28
C ALA A 348 5.91 -33.92 1.82
N GLY A 349 6.15 -35.06 2.48
CA GLY A 349 7.21 -35.97 2.09
C GLY A 349 7.09 -36.28 0.60
N PRO A 350 8.23 -36.57 -0.08
CA PRO A 350 8.20 -36.81 -1.51
C PRO A 350 7.16 -37.88 -1.81
N ALA A 351 6.20 -37.54 -2.68
CA ALA A 351 5.17 -38.46 -3.12
C ALA A 351 5.82 -39.80 -3.49
N GLU A 352 5.44 -40.86 -2.79
CA GLU A 352 5.89 -42.22 -3.13
C GLU A 352 5.48 -42.47 -4.58
N THR A 353 6.49 -42.52 -5.44
CA THR A 353 6.34 -42.87 -6.84
C THR A 353 5.97 -44.34 -6.89
N VAL A 354 4.70 -44.63 -7.15
CA VAL A 354 4.28 -45.97 -7.55
C VAL A 354 4.96 -46.28 -8.88
N ALA A 355 5.99 -47.11 -8.82
CA ALA A 355 6.71 -47.60 -9.97
C ALA A 355 5.81 -48.47 -10.84
N THR A 356 5.70 -48.11 -12.12
CA THR A 356 5.32 -49.06 -13.19
C THR A 356 6.34 -48.98 -14.33
N PRO A 357 6.64 -50.10 -15.00
CA PRO A 357 7.94 -50.33 -15.58
C PRO A 357 8.11 -49.75 -17.00
N VAL A 358 9.39 -49.53 -17.31
CA VAL A 358 10.01 -48.98 -18.50
C VAL A 358 9.54 -49.61 -19.81
N THR A 359 9.34 -48.78 -20.85
CA THR A 359 9.58 -49.17 -22.25
C THR A 359 10.12 -47.96 -23.02
N GLU A 360 11.41 -47.97 -23.35
CA GLU A 360 12.04 -47.18 -24.43
C GLU A 360 11.70 -47.84 -25.79
N PRO A 361 11.69 -47.13 -26.95
CA PRO A 361 12.84 -46.33 -27.40
C PRO A 361 12.53 -45.06 -28.24
N ALA A 362 13.54 -44.18 -28.34
CA ALA A 362 14.22 -43.77 -29.58
C ALA A 362 14.64 -42.29 -29.57
N GLN A 363 15.95 -42.09 -29.60
CA GLN A 363 16.67 -40.83 -29.72
C GLN A 363 16.50 -40.19 -31.11
N THR A 364 16.27 -38.88 -31.14
CA THR A 364 16.78 -37.99 -32.19
C THR A 364 17.19 -36.65 -31.57
N ALA A 365 18.37 -36.17 -31.96
CA ALA A 365 18.94 -34.86 -31.62
C ALA A 365 19.36 -34.16 -32.93
N PRO A 366 19.86 -32.90 -32.91
CA PRO A 366 19.11 -31.66 -32.71
C PRO A 366 19.20 -30.75 -33.96
N ALA A 367 18.30 -29.78 -34.11
CA ALA A 367 18.40 -28.75 -35.15
C ALA A 367 18.79 -27.39 -34.53
N ALA A 368 19.85 -26.80 -35.09
CA ALA A 368 20.49 -25.55 -34.71
C ALA A 368 19.71 -24.31 -35.23
N PRO A 369 20.01 -23.09 -34.72
CA PRO A 369 19.13 -21.92 -34.80
C PRO A 369 19.29 -21.14 -36.11
N LEU A 370 18.21 -20.47 -36.54
CA LEU A 370 18.22 -19.51 -37.65
C LEU A 370 18.59 -18.12 -37.13
N GLY A 371 19.66 -17.55 -37.66
CA GLY A 371 20.14 -16.20 -37.37
C GLY A 371 19.42 -15.11 -38.17
N PHE A 372 19.39 -13.90 -37.63
CA PHE A 372 19.03 -12.67 -38.34
C PHE A 372 20.23 -11.71 -38.35
N PRO A 373 20.38 -10.90 -39.43
CA PRO A 373 21.56 -10.05 -39.65
C PRO A 373 21.55 -8.77 -38.80
N ALA A 374 22.75 -8.19 -38.66
CA ALA A 374 23.04 -6.98 -37.91
C ALA A 374 23.02 -5.69 -38.76
N ASP A 375 22.50 -4.60 -38.15
CA ASP A 375 22.90 -3.15 -38.20
C ASP A 375 22.76 -2.36 -39.54
N PRO A 376 22.86 -1.00 -39.60
CA PRO A 376 22.76 0.08 -38.59
C PRO A 376 21.89 1.31 -39.00
N LEU A 377 21.50 2.18 -38.05
CA LEU A 377 21.61 3.67 -38.16
C LEU A 377 20.93 4.42 -36.99
N ALA A 378 21.56 5.53 -36.61
CA ALA A 378 21.48 6.21 -35.33
C ALA A 378 20.68 7.53 -35.33
N ALA A 379 20.32 7.94 -34.09
CA ALA A 379 20.15 9.31 -33.59
C ALA A 379 18.80 10.03 -33.92
N LYS A 380 18.14 10.81 -33.04
CA LYS A 380 18.59 11.70 -31.96
C LYS A 380 17.48 12.01 -30.92
N ARG A 381 17.95 12.32 -29.70
CA ARG A 381 17.51 13.35 -28.71
C ARG A 381 16.37 13.05 -27.71
N ALA A 382 16.80 13.01 -26.44
CA ALA A 382 16.04 13.07 -25.19
C ALA A 382 15.46 14.47 -24.88
N PRO A 383 14.56 14.53 -23.89
CA PRO A 383 14.80 15.31 -22.69
C PRO A 383 14.77 14.45 -21.41
N SER A 384 15.45 14.97 -20.40
CA SER A 384 15.79 14.40 -19.10
C SER A 384 14.60 14.00 -18.22
N GLU A 385 14.58 12.73 -17.82
CA GLU A 385 13.78 12.22 -16.70
C GLU A 385 14.54 12.40 -15.37
N PRO A 386 13.88 12.77 -14.27
CA PRO A 386 14.49 12.68 -12.95
C PRO A 386 14.55 11.22 -12.49
N VAL A 387 15.78 10.74 -12.30
CA VAL A 387 16.10 9.44 -11.71
C VAL A 387 15.74 9.46 -10.23
N TYR A 388 14.85 8.57 -9.79
CA TYR A 388 14.71 8.21 -8.38
C TYR A 388 15.33 6.83 -8.20
N GLU A 389 16.49 6.82 -7.56
CA GLU A 389 17.31 5.65 -7.32
C GLU A 389 16.66 4.78 -6.22
N ASN A 390 16.60 3.47 -6.48
CA ASN A 390 16.04 2.46 -5.59
C ASN A 390 17.17 1.99 -4.66
N THR A 391 17.26 2.53 -3.45
CA THR A 391 18.18 2.02 -2.42
C THR A 391 17.47 1.06 -1.48
N SER A 392 18.15 -0.05 -1.21
CA SER A 392 17.71 -1.20 -0.42
C SER A 392 17.42 -0.85 1.04
N GLU A 393 16.55 -1.67 1.65
CA GLU A 393 16.00 -1.56 3.01
C GLU A 393 17.04 -1.46 4.16
N GLU A 394 18.33 -1.68 3.90
CA GLU A 394 19.39 -1.65 4.93
C GLU A 394 20.00 -0.25 5.14
N GLU A 395 19.87 0.69 4.19
CA GLU A 395 20.38 2.08 4.36
C GLU A 395 19.38 3.03 5.04
N ALA A 396 18.11 2.62 5.19
CA ALA A 396 17.05 3.43 5.81
C ALA A 396 17.23 3.59 7.33
N ASP A 397 18.03 2.74 7.98
CA ASP A 397 18.26 2.78 9.44
C ASP A 397 19.35 3.81 9.84
N ALA A 398 20.11 4.35 8.88
CA ALA A 398 21.26 5.23 9.13
C ALA A 398 21.00 6.73 8.91
N LEU A 399 19.79 7.13 8.47
CA LEU A 399 19.44 8.52 8.17
C LEU A 399 18.11 8.92 8.82
N ALA A 400 18.02 8.79 10.14
CA ALA A 400 16.99 9.47 10.91
C ALA A 400 17.38 10.96 11.07
N PRO A 401 16.62 11.93 10.51
CA PRO A 401 16.78 13.32 10.91
C PRO A 401 16.31 13.49 12.37
N ALA A 402 16.93 14.45 13.06
CA ALA A 402 16.63 14.78 14.45
C ALA A 402 15.15 15.18 14.65
N ALA A 403 14.63 14.79 15.82
CA ALA A 403 13.26 14.92 16.29
C ALA A 403 12.56 16.25 15.93
N ASP A 404 11.32 16.18 15.43
CA ASP A 404 10.47 17.37 15.28
C ASP A 404 8.95 17.08 15.38
N ALA A 405 8.25 18.13 15.77
CA ALA A 405 6.94 18.26 16.39
C ALA A 405 5.74 17.94 15.48
N LEU A 406 4.98 16.90 15.84
CA LEU A 406 3.59 16.74 15.38
C LEU A 406 2.61 16.43 16.52
N THR A 407 3.12 16.19 17.73
CA THR A 407 2.36 15.63 18.85
C THR A 407 1.52 16.66 19.60
N ASP A 408 1.90 17.94 19.60
CA ASP A 408 1.18 18.99 20.34
C ASP A 408 0.04 19.64 19.52
N ALA A 409 -0.19 19.15 18.30
CA ALA A 409 -0.86 19.91 17.27
C ALA A 409 -2.37 19.96 17.28
N LEU A 410 -2.99 18.93 17.82
CA LEU A 410 -4.44 18.83 17.73
C LEU A 410 -5.09 18.94 19.11
N THR A 411 -4.35 19.50 20.08
CA THR A 411 -4.78 19.82 21.46
C THR A 411 -5.99 20.76 21.53
N GLY A 412 -6.50 21.24 20.39
CA GLY A 412 -7.74 22.03 20.30
C GLY A 412 -8.48 21.85 18.98
N ALA A 413 -8.38 20.68 18.32
CA ALA A 413 -8.92 20.45 16.98
C ALA A 413 -10.46 20.35 16.90
N LEU A 414 -11.21 20.63 17.97
CA LEU A 414 -12.66 20.86 17.91
C LEU A 414 -13.06 21.85 19.03
N PRO A 415 -13.22 23.15 18.71
CA PRO A 415 -14.49 23.81 19.03
C PRO A 415 -14.98 24.81 17.96
N ASP A 416 -16.32 24.91 17.86
CA ASP A 416 -17.15 25.92 17.20
C ASP A 416 -16.82 26.29 15.75
N GLY A 417 -17.42 25.57 14.79
CA GLY A 417 -17.50 26.03 13.40
C GLY A 417 -17.58 24.95 12.30
N PHE A 418 -17.53 23.66 12.65
CA PHE A 418 -17.66 22.60 11.64
C PHE A 418 -19.14 22.46 11.22
N VAL A 419 -19.46 22.82 9.97
CA VAL A 419 -20.74 22.48 9.35
C VAL A 419 -20.53 21.20 8.55
N ALA A 420 -20.94 20.06 9.11
CA ALA A 420 -21.09 18.82 8.36
C ALA A 420 -22.44 18.87 7.61
N PRO A 421 -22.48 18.68 6.27
CA PRO A 421 -23.75 18.50 5.59
C PRO A 421 -24.41 17.17 6.03
N PRO A 422 -25.76 17.09 6.09
CA PRO A 422 -26.47 15.88 6.47
C PRO A 422 -26.15 14.70 5.53
N LEU A 423 -26.07 13.50 6.11
CA LEU A 423 -25.77 12.24 5.39
C LEU A 423 -26.80 11.86 4.33
N ASP A 424 -27.99 12.46 4.35
CA ASP A 424 -29.13 12.06 3.51
C ASP A 424 -29.26 12.85 2.19
N GLU A 425 -28.31 13.74 1.86
CA GLU A 425 -28.38 14.61 0.66
C GLU A 425 -27.10 14.60 -0.21
N GLN A 426 -26.64 13.41 -0.63
CA GLN A 426 -25.69 13.28 -1.74
C GLN A 426 -26.09 12.08 -2.64
N PRO A 427 -26.01 12.21 -3.98
CA PRO A 427 -26.46 11.20 -4.94
C PRO A 427 -25.64 9.90 -4.93
#